data_AF-A0A8T5IP30-F1
#
_entry.id   AF-A0A8T5IP30-F1
#
_cell.length_a   1.000
_cell.length_b   1.000
_cell.length_c   1.000
_cell.angle_alpha   90.00
_cell.angle_beta   90.00
_cell.angle_gamma   90.00
#
_symmetry.space_group_name_H-M   'P 1'
#
loop_
_entity.id
_entity.type
_entity.pdbx_description
1 polymer ?
#
loop_
_entity_poly.entity_id
_entity_poly.type
_entity_poly.pdbx_seq_one_letter_code
_entity_poly.pdbx_strand_id
1 'polypeptide(L)'
;MEKTTHQIEKNVSASFAYVKKDMLMLNDAFSDIHDKVQHLSLNHAMLLEEIGKLKAELAKSSKPKKTVSKKKPAKKVAKIKEDLTKIEGVGPAIKKLLWKNKIETFKDLAKTPVQELRDILDTKGPMFQMHNPSTWARQAKLASQKKWIELERYQAKLDGGISKKSTKKTTTKAPTITKKVTAPKNGNVKKVVTTEEIVYS
;
A
#
# COMPACT_ATOMS: atom_id res chain seq x y z
N MET A 1 26.79 -9.57 44.44
CA MET A 1 27.47 -10.07 43.22
C MET A 1 27.91 -8.85 42.43
N GLU A 2 29.03 -8.25 42.83
CA GLU A 2 29.61 -7.12 42.09
C GLU A 2 30.35 -7.68 40.87
N LYS A 3 29.99 -7.22 39.67
CA LYS A 3 30.75 -7.57 38.47
C LYS A 3 32.11 -6.90 38.59
N THR A 4 33.18 -7.69 38.58
CA THR A 4 34.55 -7.20 38.60
C THR A 4 34.74 -6.21 37.45
N THR A 5 35.50 -5.13 37.68
CA THR A 5 35.84 -4.09 36.69
C THR A 5 36.25 -4.69 35.33
N HIS A 6 37.03 -5.78 35.37
CA HIS A 6 37.46 -6.51 34.18
C HIS A 6 36.31 -7.13 33.35
N GLN A 7 35.24 -7.59 34.00
CA GLN A 7 34.07 -8.13 33.31
C GLN A 7 33.22 -7.01 32.68
N ILE A 8 33.22 -5.82 33.30
CA ILE A 8 32.55 -4.64 32.76
C ILE A 8 33.28 -4.18 31.49
N GLU A 9 34.61 -4.06 31.53
CA GLU A 9 35.43 -3.68 30.37
C GLU A 9 35.28 -4.64 29.19
N LYS A 10 35.26 -5.96 29.45
CA LYS A 10 35.06 -6.98 28.41
C LYS A 10 33.68 -6.85 27.75
N ASN A 11 32.63 -6.60 28.54
CA ASN A 11 31.27 -6.43 28.03
C ASN A 11 31.11 -5.13 27.25
N VAL A 12 31.73 -4.03 27.70
CA VAL A 12 31.72 -2.73 27.01
C VAL A 12 32.48 -2.84 25.68
N SER A 13 33.68 -3.44 25.69
CA SER A 13 34.48 -3.66 24.49
C SER A 13 33.76 -4.53 23.46
N ALA A 14 33.13 -5.63 23.92
CA ALA A 14 32.29 -6.46 23.07
C ALA A 14 31.11 -5.67 22.47
N SER A 15 30.41 -4.88 23.28
CA SER A 15 29.29 -4.06 22.81
C SER A 15 29.72 -2.99 21.78
N PHE A 16 30.91 -2.38 21.96
CA PHE A 16 31.47 -1.44 21.01
C PHE A 16 31.84 -2.12 19.69
N ALA A 17 32.40 -3.33 19.74
CA ALA A 17 32.70 -4.12 18.55
C ALA A 17 31.43 -4.49 17.76
N TYR A 18 30.33 -4.83 18.44
CA TYR A 18 29.03 -5.07 17.80
C TYR A 18 28.47 -3.80 17.15
N VAL A 19 28.49 -2.66 17.85
CA VAL A 19 28.01 -1.38 17.30
C VAL A 19 28.84 -0.96 16.08
N LYS A 20 30.17 -1.16 16.12
CA LYS A 20 31.05 -0.85 14.98
C LYS A 20 30.81 -1.78 13.79
N LYS A 21 30.55 -3.06 14.03
CA LYS A 21 30.20 -4.04 13.00
C LYS A 21 28.85 -3.72 12.36
N ASP A 22 27.86 -3.35 13.16
CA ASP A 22 26.54 -2.93 12.67
C ASP A 22 26.63 -1.63 11.86
N MET A 23 27.42 -0.65 12.31
CA MET A 23 27.66 0.58 11.54
C MET A 23 28.30 0.29 10.17
N LEU A 24 29.25 -0.66 10.11
CA LEU A 24 29.89 -1.05 8.86
C LEU A 24 28.93 -1.78 7.92
N MET A 25 28.13 -2.72 8.45
CA MET A 25 27.09 -3.41 7.67
C MET A 25 26.02 -2.45 7.14
N LEU A 26 25.68 -1.41 7.91
CA LEU A 26 24.77 -0.37 7.46
C LEU A 26 25.36 0.41 6.28
N ASN A 27 26.64 0.78 6.33
CA ASN A 27 27.29 1.50 5.25
C ASN A 27 27.34 0.68 3.95
N ASP A 28 27.63 -0.62 4.05
CA ASP A 28 27.62 -1.54 2.90
C ASP A 28 26.20 -1.68 2.31
N ALA A 29 25.18 -1.78 3.17
CA ALA A 29 23.78 -1.81 2.73
C ALA A 29 23.34 -0.50 2.05
N PHE A 30 23.81 0.65 2.53
CA PHE A 30 23.55 1.93 1.88
C PHE A 30 24.23 2.05 0.50
N SER A 31 25.44 1.51 0.35
CA SER A 31 26.14 1.47 -0.94
C SER A 31 25.41 0.59 -1.95
N ASP A 32 25.00 -0.63 -1.56
CA ASP A 32 24.25 -1.55 -2.43
C ASP A 32 22.89 -0.95 -2.86
N ILE A 33 22.21 -0.25 -1.94
CA ILE A 33 20.97 0.48 -2.28
C ILE A 33 21.27 1.61 -3.27
N HIS A 34 22.35 2.36 -3.07
CA HIS A 34 22.74 3.45 -3.97
C HIS A 34 22.99 2.94 -5.39
N ASP A 35 23.75 1.86 -5.53
CA ASP A 35 24.06 1.24 -6.81
C ASP A 35 22.78 0.73 -7.50
N LYS A 36 21.88 0.06 -6.75
CA LYS A 36 20.58 -0.39 -7.26
C LYS A 36 19.73 0.78 -7.78
N VAL A 37 19.74 1.92 -7.09
CA VAL A 37 19.01 3.12 -7.52
C VAL A 37 19.60 3.68 -8.82
N GLN A 38 20.93 3.72 -8.94
CA GLN A 38 21.59 4.17 -10.17
C GLN A 38 21.32 3.23 -11.34
N HIS A 39 21.39 1.91 -11.13
CA HIS A 39 21.07 0.93 -12.16
C HIS A 39 19.62 1.02 -12.63
N LEU A 40 18.66 1.25 -11.71
CA LEU A 40 17.26 1.43 -12.09
C LEU A 40 17.05 2.72 -12.90
N SER A 41 17.75 3.80 -12.55
CA SER A 41 17.75 5.06 -13.29
C SER A 41 18.28 4.86 -14.72
N LEU A 42 19.39 4.13 -14.87
CA LEU A 42 19.96 3.79 -16.18
C LEU A 42 19.02 2.92 -17.03
N ASN A 43 18.40 1.90 -16.43
CA ASN A 43 17.40 1.08 -17.13
C ASN A 43 16.22 1.91 -17.62
N HIS A 44 15.75 2.86 -16.80
CA HIS A 44 14.68 3.76 -17.17
C HIS A 44 15.09 4.69 -18.33
N ALA A 45 16.32 5.22 -18.33
CA ALA A 45 16.85 6.03 -19.43
C ALA A 45 16.93 5.24 -20.74
N MET A 46 17.42 4.00 -20.70
CA MET A 46 17.48 3.13 -21.89
C MET A 46 16.08 2.81 -22.44
N LEU A 47 15.11 2.52 -21.56
CA LEU A 47 13.72 2.27 -21.97
C LEU A 47 13.08 3.51 -22.63
N LEU A 48 13.40 4.72 -22.16
CA LEU A 48 12.91 5.96 -22.76
C LEU A 48 13.46 6.16 -24.18
N GLU A 49 14.72 5.84 -24.40
CA GLU A 49 15.34 5.89 -25.73
C GLU A 49 14.71 4.86 -26.68
N GLU A 50 14.51 3.63 -26.21
CA GLU A 50 13.88 2.56 -26.99
C GLU A 50 12.43 2.90 -27.37
N ILE A 51 11.67 3.47 -26.43
CA ILE A 51 10.33 4.00 -26.72
C ILE A 51 10.38 5.14 -27.74
N GLY A 52 11.42 5.98 -27.70
CA GLY A 52 11.65 7.03 -28.70
C GLY A 52 11.86 6.46 -30.10
N LYS A 53 12.71 5.43 -30.22
CA LYS A 53 12.99 4.71 -31.47
C LYS A 53 11.73 4.04 -32.01
N LEU A 54 11.02 3.27 -31.19
CA LEU A 54 9.77 2.60 -31.57
C LEU A 54 8.67 3.58 -31.98
N LYS A 55 8.58 4.75 -31.33
CA LYS A 55 7.65 5.82 -31.75
C LYS A 55 8.03 6.43 -33.09
N ALA A 56 9.32 6.61 -33.37
CA ALA A 56 9.80 7.09 -34.66
C ALA A 56 9.58 6.06 -35.78
N GLU A 57 9.76 4.76 -35.49
CA GLU A 57 9.44 3.63 -36.36
C GLU A 57 7.94 3.62 -36.72
N LEU A 58 7.08 3.75 -35.70
CA LEU A 58 5.63 3.76 -35.85
C LEU A 58 5.14 4.98 -36.65
N ALA A 59 5.81 6.13 -36.52
CA ALA A 59 5.50 7.33 -37.28
C ALA A 59 5.90 7.23 -38.77
N LYS A 60 6.93 6.43 -39.11
CA LYS A 60 7.36 6.20 -40.49
C LYS A 60 6.45 5.25 -41.27
N SER A 61 5.61 4.45 -40.58
CA SER A 61 4.66 3.51 -41.20
C SER A 61 3.29 4.14 -41.54
N SER A 62 2.94 5.31 -40.98
CA SER A 62 1.64 5.94 -41.25
C SER A 62 1.76 7.24 -42.07
N LYS A 63 1.55 7.16 -43.39
CA LYS A 63 1.37 8.33 -44.26
C LYS A 63 0.02 9.02 -43.97
N PRO A 64 -0.05 10.36 -43.88
CA PRO A 64 -1.21 11.09 -43.37
C PRO A 64 -2.21 11.46 -44.47
N LYS A 65 -3.52 11.43 -44.16
CA LYS A 65 -4.56 12.16 -44.91
C LYS A 65 -5.05 13.34 -44.05
N LYS A 66 -4.58 14.56 -44.39
CA LYS A 66 -5.14 15.86 -43.93
C LYS A 66 -6.48 16.11 -44.65
N THR A 67 -7.49 16.73 -44.04
CA THR A 67 -7.75 18.20 -44.05
C THR A 67 -8.77 18.60 -42.94
N VAL A 68 -8.41 19.48 -41.97
CA VAL A 68 -8.83 20.92 -41.69
C VAL A 68 -10.37 21.14 -41.55
N SER A 69 -11.01 21.88 -40.60
CA SER A 69 -10.67 23.06 -39.78
C SER A 69 -11.73 23.36 -38.67
N LYS A 70 -11.32 24.08 -37.61
CA LYS A 70 -12.08 25.02 -36.73
C LYS A 70 -13.23 24.56 -35.79
N LYS A 71 -12.88 24.36 -34.51
CA LYS A 71 -13.36 25.01 -33.25
C LYS A 71 -13.05 24.06 -32.08
N LYS A 72 -12.61 24.61 -30.93
CA LYS A 72 -12.29 23.87 -29.69
C LYS A 72 -13.52 23.07 -29.24
N PRO A 73 -13.44 21.74 -29.17
CA PRO A 73 -13.61 21.07 -27.89
C PRO A 73 -12.53 20.00 -27.67
N ALA A 74 -12.39 19.56 -26.42
CA ALA A 74 -11.41 18.57 -25.99
C ALA A 74 -11.30 17.39 -26.96
N LYS A 75 -10.08 17.17 -27.48
CA LYS A 75 -9.69 16.01 -28.30
C LYS A 75 -10.36 14.76 -27.73
N LYS A 76 -11.34 14.19 -28.44
CA LYS A 76 -11.73 12.78 -28.26
C LYS A 76 -10.51 11.96 -28.67
N VAL A 77 -9.59 11.80 -27.72
CA VAL A 77 -8.60 10.72 -27.76
C VAL A 77 -9.43 9.46 -27.93
N ALA A 78 -9.14 8.67 -28.98
CA ALA A 78 -9.72 7.35 -29.13
C ALA A 78 -9.68 6.67 -27.76
N LYS A 79 -10.83 6.21 -27.25
CA LYS A 79 -10.90 5.55 -25.94
C LYS A 79 -10.08 4.26 -26.05
N ILE A 80 -8.82 4.34 -25.62
CA ILE A 80 -8.00 3.15 -25.43
C ILE A 80 -8.67 2.41 -24.29
N LYS A 81 -9.01 1.15 -24.52
CA LYS A 81 -9.59 0.29 -23.49
C LYS A 81 -8.58 0.14 -22.38
N GLU A 82 -8.92 0.63 -21.19
CA GLU A 82 -8.02 0.55 -20.04
C GLU A 82 -8.20 -0.79 -19.32
N ASP A 83 -7.17 -1.17 -18.57
CA ASP A 83 -7.20 -2.40 -17.80
C ASP A 83 -7.95 -2.22 -16.47
N LEU A 84 -9.27 -2.40 -16.52
CA LEU A 84 -10.13 -2.29 -15.34
C LEU A 84 -9.83 -3.35 -14.26
N THR A 85 -9.02 -4.38 -14.53
CA THR A 85 -8.63 -5.38 -13.52
C THR A 85 -7.74 -4.82 -12.41
N LYS A 86 -7.22 -3.60 -12.57
CA LYS A 86 -6.52 -2.87 -11.49
C LYS A 86 -7.43 -2.47 -10.33
N ILE A 87 -8.75 -2.54 -10.53
CA ILE A 87 -9.75 -2.29 -9.51
C ILE A 87 -10.04 -3.59 -8.78
N GLU A 88 -9.88 -3.59 -7.46
CA GLU A 88 -10.15 -4.74 -6.61
C GLU A 88 -11.63 -5.12 -6.68
N GLY A 89 -11.90 -6.41 -6.87
CA GLY A 89 -13.24 -6.93 -7.12
C GLY A 89 -13.65 -6.94 -8.61
N VAL A 90 -12.91 -6.28 -9.51
CA VAL A 90 -13.14 -6.35 -10.96
C VAL A 90 -12.27 -7.44 -11.58
N GLY A 91 -12.83 -8.64 -11.71
CA GLY A 91 -12.17 -9.75 -12.40
C GLY A 91 -12.19 -9.62 -13.94
N PRO A 92 -11.47 -10.51 -14.68
CA PRO A 92 -11.47 -10.52 -16.15
C PRO A 92 -12.85 -10.65 -16.77
N ALA A 93 -13.76 -11.40 -16.12
CA ALA A 93 -15.14 -11.56 -16.58
C ALA A 93 -15.96 -10.27 -16.42
N ILE A 94 -15.84 -9.59 -15.28
CA ILE A 94 -16.51 -8.30 -15.03
C ILE A 94 -15.96 -7.22 -15.97
N LYS A 95 -14.64 -7.17 -16.17
CA LYS A 95 -14.04 -6.25 -17.15
C LYS A 95 -14.66 -6.40 -18.54
N LYS A 96 -14.81 -7.64 -19.02
CA LYS A 96 -15.47 -7.92 -20.31
C LYS A 96 -16.94 -7.47 -20.31
N LEU A 97 -17.66 -7.66 -19.21
CA LEU A 97 -19.04 -7.21 -19.04
C LEU A 97 -19.16 -5.68 -19.08
N LEU A 98 -18.28 -4.96 -18.37
CA LEU A 98 -18.25 -3.50 -18.34
C LEU A 98 -17.94 -2.93 -19.74
N TRP A 99 -16.99 -3.54 -20.46
CA TRP A 99 -16.70 -3.15 -21.85
C TRP A 99 -17.91 -3.33 -22.78
N LYS A 100 -18.68 -4.41 -22.64
CA LYS A 100 -19.92 -4.59 -23.40
C LYS A 100 -20.94 -3.48 -23.11
N ASN A 101 -20.94 -2.92 -21.90
CA ASN A 101 -21.77 -1.80 -21.49
C ASN A 101 -21.12 -0.42 -21.73
N LYS A 102 -20.11 -0.33 -22.61
CA LYS A 102 -19.40 0.92 -22.98
C LYS A 102 -18.64 1.60 -21.83
N ILE A 103 -18.38 0.88 -20.74
CA ILE A 103 -17.53 1.31 -19.63
C ILE A 103 -16.11 0.79 -19.90
N GLU A 104 -15.35 1.52 -20.72
CA GLU A 104 -14.06 1.06 -21.27
C GLU A 104 -12.85 1.66 -20.57
N THR A 105 -13.04 2.73 -19.80
CA THR A 105 -11.96 3.48 -19.12
C THR A 105 -12.23 3.63 -17.62
N PHE A 106 -11.20 3.86 -16.82
CA PHE A 106 -11.29 4.23 -15.40
C PHE A 106 -12.14 5.49 -15.21
N LYS A 107 -12.09 6.43 -16.17
CA LYS A 107 -12.93 7.63 -16.14
C LYS A 107 -14.41 7.32 -16.33
N ASP A 108 -14.73 6.37 -17.21
CA ASP A 108 -16.10 5.93 -17.40
C ASP A 108 -16.59 5.22 -16.13
N LEU A 109 -15.81 4.26 -15.62
CA LEU A 109 -16.15 3.50 -14.41
C LEU A 109 -16.29 4.40 -13.16
N ALA A 110 -15.47 5.45 -13.04
CA ALA A 110 -15.56 6.41 -11.94
C ALA A 110 -16.82 7.30 -12.00
N LYS A 111 -17.44 7.44 -13.17
CA LYS A 111 -18.65 8.23 -13.38
C LYS A 111 -19.92 7.39 -13.30
N THR A 112 -19.82 6.10 -13.56
CA THR A 112 -20.95 5.19 -13.48
C THR A 112 -21.43 5.09 -12.02
N PRO A 113 -22.73 5.33 -11.75
CA PRO A 113 -23.28 5.16 -10.41
C PRO A 113 -23.25 3.69 -9.99
N VAL A 114 -23.14 3.47 -8.68
CA VAL A 114 -23.09 2.11 -8.09
C VAL A 114 -24.34 1.31 -8.45
N GLN A 115 -25.50 1.96 -8.55
CA GLN A 115 -26.75 1.32 -8.93
C GLN A 115 -26.70 0.74 -10.34
N GLU A 116 -26.25 1.52 -11.32
CA GLU A 116 -26.12 1.05 -12.70
C GLU A 116 -25.10 -0.09 -12.82
N LEU A 117 -23.98 -0.01 -12.07
CA LEU A 117 -23.03 -1.12 -12.00
C LEU A 117 -23.67 -2.38 -11.41
N ARG A 118 -24.57 -2.24 -10.43
CA ARG A 118 -25.29 -3.36 -9.84
C ARG A 118 -26.27 -3.99 -10.83
N ASP A 119 -27.06 -3.17 -11.53
CA ASP A 119 -28.03 -3.63 -12.53
C ASP A 119 -27.32 -4.39 -13.68
N ILE A 120 -26.14 -3.90 -14.11
CA ILE A 120 -25.30 -4.57 -15.13
C ILE A 120 -24.84 -5.96 -14.65
N LEU A 121 -24.42 -6.07 -13.38
CA LEU A 121 -23.97 -7.34 -12.79
C LEU A 121 -25.15 -8.32 -12.65
N ASP A 122 -26.29 -7.83 -12.17
CA ASP A 122 -27.48 -8.65 -11.92
C ASP A 122 -28.05 -9.23 -13.23
N THR A 123 -28.00 -8.46 -14.33
CA THR A 123 -28.43 -8.92 -15.67
C THR A 123 -27.63 -10.12 -16.19
N LYS A 124 -26.37 -10.30 -15.76
CA LYS A 124 -25.49 -11.34 -16.31
C LYS A 124 -25.62 -12.69 -15.61
N GLY A 125 -26.03 -12.71 -14.34
CA GLY A 125 -26.36 -13.92 -13.59
C GLY A 125 -25.76 -14.00 -12.18
N PRO A 126 -26.09 -15.07 -11.42
CA PRO A 126 -25.83 -15.17 -9.97
C PRO A 126 -24.35 -15.03 -9.58
N MET A 127 -23.44 -15.50 -10.43
CA MET A 127 -21.99 -15.41 -10.15
C MET A 127 -21.48 -13.97 -10.03
N PHE A 128 -22.11 -13.03 -10.73
CA PHE A 128 -21.72 -11.61 -10.70
C PHE A 128 -22.31 -10.86 -9.51
N GLN A 129 -23.39 -11.38 -8.93
CA GLN A 129 -24.12 -10.77 -7.82
C GLN A 129 -23.33 -10.80 -6.50
N MET A 130 -22.37 -11.72 -6.37
CA MET A 130 -21.48 -11.81 -5.20
C MET A 130 -20.49 -10.64 -5.13
N HIS A 131 -20.25 -9.95 -6.25
CA HIS A 131 -19.34 -8.80 -6.29
C HIS A 131 -20.05 -7.52 -5.85
N ASN A 132 -19.33 -6.68 -5.11
CA ASN A 132 -19.84 -5.41 -4.60
C ASN A 132 -19.19 -4.22 -5.34
N PRO A 133 -19.95 -3.47 -6.16
CA PRO A 133 -19.41 -2.35 -6.92
C PRO A 133 -19.23 -1.06 -6.12
N SER A 134 -19.59 -1.02 -4.83
CA SER A 134 -19.65 0.20 -4.02
C SER A 134 -18.33 0.98 -3.94
N THR A 135 -17.18 0.29 -4.02
CA THR A 135 -15.87 0.95 -3.97
C THR A 135 -15.23 1.17 -5.34
N TRP A 136 -15.77 0.57 -6.40
CA TRP A 136 -15.15 0.57 -7.73
C TRP A 136 -15.04 1.98 -8.30
N ALA A 137 -16.07 2.81 -8.16
CA ALA A 137 -16.03 4.18 -8.66
C ALA A 137 -14.91 5.01 -8.01
N ARG A 138 -14.68 4.82 -6.71
CA ARG A 138 -13.62 5.53 -5.96
C ARG A 138 -12.24 5.04 -6.36
N GLN A 139 -12.06 3.72 -6.47
CA GLN A 139 -10.81 3.14 -6.96
C GLN A 139 -10.50 3.60 -8.39
N ALA A 140 -11.50 3.59 -9.27
CA ALA A 140 -11.38 4.01 -10.65
C ALA A 140 -11.03 5.50 -10.76
N LYS A 141 -11.54 6.35 -9.85
CA LYS A 141 -11.14 7.75 -9.77
C LYS A 141 -9.64 7.89 -9.48
N LEU A 142 -9.11 7.14 -8.51
CA LEU A 142 -7.67 7.15 -8.19
C LEU A 142 -6.81 6.62 -9.36
N ALA A 143 -7.24 5.52 -9.99
CA ALA A 143 -6.58 4.95 -11.16
C ALA A 143 -6.57 5.94 -12.35
N SER A 144 -7.70 6.62 -12.61
CA SER A 144 -7.82 7.63 -13.68
C SER A 144 -6.90 8.84 -13.48
N GLN A 145 -6.52 9.10 -12.22
CA GLN A 145 -5.60 10.16 -11.82
C GLN A 145 -4.14 9.67 -11.73
N LYS A 146 -3.87 8.40 -12.09
CA LYS A 146 -2.55 7.75 -11.98
C LYS A 146 -1.98 7.74 -10.56
N LYS A 147 -2.84 7.80 -9.54
CA LYS A 147 -2.45 7.80 -8.13
C LYS A 147 -2.34 6.38 -7.58
N TRP A 148 -1.40 5.61 -8.13
CA TRP A 148 -1.28 4.17 -7.86
C TRP A 148 -0.95 3.87 -6.39
N ILE A 149 -0.10 4.67 -5.75
CA ILE A 149 0.24 4.52 -4.33
C ILE A 149 -0.98 4.79 -3.44
N GLU A 150 -1.77 5.84 -3.74
CA GLU A 150 -3.01 6.11 -2.99
C GLU A 150 -4.05 5.01 -3.20
N LEU A 151 -4.13 4.46 -4.42
CA LEU A 151 -5.01 3.33 -4.75
C LEU A 151 -4.64 2.09 -3.94
N GLU A 152 -3.36 1.72 -3.90
CA GLU A 152 -2.87 0.58 -3.15
C GLU A 152 -3.12 0.73 -1.64
N ARG A 153 -2.83 1.91 -1.07
CA ARG A 153 -3.16 2.22 0.32
C ARG A 153 -4.65 2.17 0.61
N TYR A 154 -5.48 2.52 -0.36
CA TYR A 154 -6.93 2.43 -0.24
C TYR A 154 -7.38 0.97 -0.28
N GLN A 155 -6.88 0.18 -1.23
CA GLN A 155 -7.15 -1.27 -1.37
C GLN A 155 -6.71 -2.06 -0.13
N ALA A 156 -5.56 -1.74 0.47
CA ALA A 156 -5.10 -2.37 1.71
C ALA A 156 -6.08 -2.20 2.90
N LYS A 157 -6.93 -1.16 2.87
CA LYS A 157 -7.97 -0.92 3.88
C LYS A 157 -9.29 -1.61 3.54
N LEU A 158 -9.44 -2.11 2.32
CA LEU A 158 -10.59 -2.88 1.88
C LEU A 158 -10.35 -4.37 2.18
N ASP A 159 -11.44 -5.13 2.14
CA ASP A 159 -11.44 -6.57 2.17
C ASP A 159 -12.27 -7.04 0.97
N GLY A 160 -11.61 -7.52 -0.08
CA GLY A 160 -12.26 -7.96 -1.32
C GLY A 160 -13.04 -6.85 -2.04
N GLY A 161 -12.59 -5.59 -1.93
CA GLY A 161 -13.27 -4.43 -2.49
C GLY A 161 -14.43 -3.89 -1.65
N ILE A 162 -14.61 -4.34 -0.41
CA ILE A 162 -15.61 -3.80 0.53
C ILE A 162 -14.87 -3.07 1.66
N SER A 163 -15.35 -1.91 2.10
CA SER A 163 -14.77 -1.25 3.28
C SER A 163 -14.94 -2.18 4.49
N LYS A 164 -13.86 -2.48 5.21
CA LYS A 164 -13.92 -3.19 6.49
C LYS A 164 -14.90 -2.44 7.40
N LYS A 165 -16.14 -2.94 7.53
CA LYS A 165 -17.09 -2.36 8.47
C LYS A 165 -16.47 -2.55 9.85
N SER A 166 -16.17 -1.45 10.55
CA SER A 166 -16.00 -1.49 11.99
C SER A 166 -17.35 -1.91 12.59
N THR A 167 -17.56 -3.22 12.74
CA THR A 167 -18.65 -3.75 13.52
C THR A 167 -18.40 -3.34 14.97
N LYS A 168 -19.07 -2.27 15.41
CA LYS A 168 -19.19 -1.93 16.83
C LYS A 168 -20.05 -3.02 17.48
N LYS A 169 -19.44 -4.15 17.84
CA LYS A 169 -20.07 -5.25 18.57
C LYS A 169 -19.87 -5.02 20.06
N THR A 170 -20.88 -4.47 20.72
CA THR A 170 -21.10 -4.63 22.17
C THR A 170 -21.29 -6.12 22.46
N THR A 171 -20.31 -6.75 23.07
CA THR A 171 -20.47 -7.91 23.96
C THR A 171 -19.23 -8.07 24.82
N THR A 172 -19.43 -7.87 26.11
CA THR A 172 -18.65 -8.32 27.25
C THR A 172 -18.09 -9.74 27.05
N LYS A 173 -16.78 -9.90 27.08
CA LYS A 173 -16.01 -10.88 27.89
C LYS A 173 -14.56 -10.92 27.40
N ALA A 174 -13.65 -10.66 28.33
CA ALA A 174 -12.22 -10.74 28.15
C ALA A 174 -11.79 -12.15 27.71
N PRO A 175 -10.89 -12.28 26.72
CA PRO A 175 -10.07 -13.46 26.56
C PRO A 175 -8.77 -13.27 27.35
N THR A 176 -8.66 -13.98 28.47
CA THR A 176 -7.43 -14.28 29.17
C THR A 176 -6.44 -14.94 28.22
N ILE A 177 -5.35 -14.25 27.89
CA ILE A 177 -4.16 -14.88 27.28
C ILE A 177 -3.12 -15.03 28.40
N THR A 178 -3.05 -16.23 28.95
CA THR A 178 -1.96 -16.73 29.79
C THR A 178 -0.68 -16.79 28.94
N LYS A 179 0.19 -15.77 29.07
CA LYS A 179 1.62 -15.92 28.79
C LYS A 179 2.35 -16.19 30.12
N LYS A 180 2.85 -17.41 30.26
CA LYS A 180 3.83 -17.81 31.28
C LYS A 180 5.10 -16.96 31.08
N VAL A 181 5.30 -15.97 31.93
CA VAL A 181 6.60 -15.32 32.14
C VAL A 181 7.13 -15.83 33.46
N THR A 182 8.08 -16.76 33.40
CA THR A 182 8.87 -17.20 34.56
C THR A 182 9.97 -16.17 34.80
N ALA A 183 9.79 -15.35 35.83
CA ALA A 183 10.85 -14.59 36.48
C ALA A 183 11.18 -15.25 37.83
N PRO A 184 12.45 -15.51 38.18
CA PRO A 184 12.81 -15.78 39.55
C PRO A 184 13.07 -14.47 40.32
N LYS A 185 12.16 -14.27 41.29
CA LYS A 185 12.29 -13.65 42.62
C LYS A 185 13.65 -13.04 43.00
N ASN A 186 13.59 -11.82 43.51
CA ASN A 186 14.22 -11.50 44.80
C ASN A 186 13.43 -10.38 45.50
N GLY A 187 12.91 -10.69 46.69
CA GLY A 187 12.26 -9.74 47.59
C GLY A 187 13.07 -9.60 48.87
N ASN A 188 13.18 -8.38 49.38
CA ASN A 188 12.92 -8.05 50.78
C ASN A 188 12.98 -6.52 50.96
N VAL A 189 11.82 -5.88 51.08
CA VAL A 189 11.72 -4.55 51.70
C VAL A 189 10.90 -4.76 52.96
N LYS A 190 11.58 -4.77 54.11
CA LYS A 190 10.91 -4.82 55.41
C LYS A 190 10.44 -3.42 55.79
N LYS A 191 9.17 -3.35 56.16
CA LYS A 191 8.45 -2.23 56.78
C LYS A 191 9.18 -1.72 58.02
N VAL A 192 9.15 -0.40 58.22
CA VAL A 192 9.13 0.22 59.56
C VAL A 192 8.08 1.32 59.52
N VAL A 193 7.16 1.29 60.50
CA VAL A 193 5.99 2.15 60.67
C VAL A 193 6.06 2.68 62.11
N THR A 194 5.94 4.01 62.24
CA THR A 194 5.62 4.85 63.44
C THR A 194 6.56 4.86 64.65
N THR A 195 6.97 6.05 65.12
CA THR A 195 6.33 6.81 66.23
C THR A 195 6.98 8.18 66.42
N GLU A 196 6.16 9.09 66.97
CA GLU A 196 6.38 10.49 67.32
C GLU A 196 7.58 10.72 68.26
N GLU A 197 8.21 11.91 68.19
CA GLU A 197 8.34 12.78 69.37
C GLU A 197 8.64 14.23 68.97
N ILE A 198 7.94 15.14 69.64
CA ILE A 198 8.03 16.60 69.56
C ILE A 198 9.02 17.04 70.65
N VAL A 199 10.06 17.83 70.35
CA VAL A 199 10.62 18.79 71.31
C VAL A 199 11.16 20.03 70.60
N TYR A 200 10.62 21.19 71.00
CA TYR A 200 11.10 22.54 70.75
C TYR A 200 12.31 22.86 71.66
N SER A 201 13.34 23.52 71.13
CA SER A 201 14.02 24.70 71.70
C SER A 201 15.10 25.19 70.73
#